data_AF-A0A1V6E8D2-F1
#
_entry.id   AF-A0A1V6E8D2-F1
#
_cell.length_a   1.000
_cell.length_b   1.000
_cell.length_c   1.000
_cell.angle_alpha   90.00
_cell.angle_beta   90.00
_cell.angle_gamma   90.00
#
_symmetry.space_group_name_H-M   'P 1'
#
loop_
_entity.id
_entity.type
_entity.pdbx_description
1 polymer ?
#
loop_
_entity_poly.entity_id
_entity_poly.type
_entity_poly.pdbx_seq_one_letter_code
_entity_poly.pdbx_strand_id
1 'polypeptide(L)'
;MRQEISRPAASSAKSEKALLAALRRWFWMRKPDAGFVLTDFPATLLQAMVFDEWLDARNEALDAVFVGRNTSTELIEYYRNHGLLSEVF
;
A
#
# COMPACT_ATOMS: atom_id res chain seq x y z
N MET A 1 -37.19 4.39 -8.11
CA MET A 1 -36.29 5.40 -7.52
C MET A 1 -35.25 4.64 -6.70
N ARG A 2 -34.04 4.40 -7.23
CA ARG A 2 -32.98 3.66 -6.51
C ARG A 2 -32.31 4.62 -5.54
N GLN A 3 -32.34 4.29 -4.25
CA GLN A 3 -31.67 5.03 -3.20
C GLN A 3 -30.18 4.66 -3.25
N GLU A 4 -29.36 5.52 -3.85
CA GLU A 4 -27.91 5.40 -3.80
C GLU A 4 -27.44 5.82 -2.41
N ILE A 5 -27.14 4.82 -1.56
CA ILE A 5 -26.59 5.05 -0.23
C ILE A 5 -25.18 5.63 -0.42
N SER A 6 -25.08 6.95 -0.38
CA SER A 6 -23.81 7.66 -0.23
C SER A 6 -23.17 7.20 1.07
N ARG A 7 -22.09 6.41 0.97
CA ARG A 7 -21.33 5.97 2.14
C ARG A 7 -20.63 7.19 2.76
N PRO A 8 -20.81 7.46 4.06
CA PRO A 8 -20.13 8.58 4.70
C PRO A 8 -18.62 8.32 4.76
N ALA A 9 -17.82 9.29 4.30
CA ALA A 9 -16.36 9.24 4.26
C ALA A 9 -15.70 8.84 5.60
N ALA A 10 -16.34 9.16 6.73
CA ALA A 10 -15.89 8.79 8.07
C ALA A 10 -15.87 7.26 8.31
N SER A 11 -16.73 6.48 7.64
CA SER A 11 -16.73 5.02 7.71
C SER A 11 -15.55 4.43 6.93
N SER A 12 -15.23 5.02 5.77
CA SER A 12 -14.08 4.64 4.95
C SER A 12 -12.75 4.84 5.71
N ALA A 13 -12.57 6.01 6.31
CA ALA A 13 -11.35 6.32 7.08
C ALA A 13 -11.15 5.42 8.30
N LYS A 14 -12.22 5.01 8.99
CA LYS A 14 -12.14 4.02 10.08
C LYS A 14 -11.73 2.65 9.57
N SER A 15 -12.26 2.23 8.42
CA SER A 15 -11.89 0.98 7.75
C SER A 15 -10.43 0.97 7.33
N GLU A 16 -9.93 2.07 6.75
CA GLU A 16 -8.52 2.21 6.34
C GLU A 16 -7.56 2.12 7.53
N LYS A 17 -7.88 2.78 8.64
CA LYS A 17 -7.07 2.67 9.88
C LYS A 17 -7.06 1.25 10.43
N ALA A 18 -8.20 0.56 10.41
CA ALA A 18 -8.29 -0.83 10.84
C ALA A 18 -7.48 -1.76 9.93
N LEU A 19 -7.52 -1.54 8.61
CA LEU A 19 -6.73 -2.26 7.62
C LEU A 19 -5.22 -2.04 7.83
N LEU A 20 -4.79 -0.78 7.97
CA LEU A 20 -3.38 -0.46 8.22
C LEU A 20 -2.88 -1.09 9.53
N ALA A 21 -3.70 -1.08 10.59
CA ALA A 21 -3.36 -1.72 11.85
C ALA A 21 -3.24 -3.26 11.71
N ALA A 22 -4.13 -3.89 10.93
CA ALA A 22 -4.06 -5.32 10.64
C ALA A 22 -2.82 -5.68 9.81
N LEU A 23 -2.54 -4.92 8.74
CA LEU A 23 -1.35 -5.08 7.90
C LEU A 23 -0.07 -4.90 8.72
N ARG A 24 -0.01 -3.88 9.58
CA ARG A 24 1.12 -3.69 10.49
C ARG A 24 1.36 -4.92 11.35
N ARG A 25 0.33 -5.43 12.02
CA ARG A 25 0.46 -6.63 12.86
C ARG A 25 0.94 -7.84 12.06
N TRP A 26 0.33 -8.09 10.89
CA TRP A 26 0.74 -9.18 10.02
C TRP A 26 2.21 -9.06 9.59
N PHE A 27 2.63 -7.87 9.16
CA PHE A 27 3.99 -7.61 8.67
C PHE A 27 5.05 -7.92 9.74
N TRP A 28 4.79 -7.60 11.01
CA TRP A 28 5.72 -7.92 12.09
C TRP A 28 5.72 -9.40 12.50
N MET A 29 4.61 -10.11 12.33
CA MET A 29 4.50 -11.54 12.67
C MET A 29 4.99 -12.47 11.57
N ARG A 30 5.14 -11.99 10.32
CA ARG A 30 5.54 -12.85 9.19
C ARG A 30 7.00 -13.33 9.32
N LYS A 31 7.25 -14.51 8.76
CA LYS A 31 8.58 -15.11 8.66
C LYS A 31 9.47 -14.23 7.75
N PRO A 32 10.71 -13.85 8.15
CA PRO A 32 11.53 -12.90 7.39
C PRO A 32 11.92 -13.35 5.97
N ASP A 33 12.08 -14.65 5.76
CA ASP A 33 12.51 -15.26 4.49
C ASP A 33 11.34 -15.63 3.56
N ALA A 34 10.10 -15.31 3.95
CA ALA A 34 8.94 -15.46 3.09
C ALA A 34 8.69 -14.16 2.32
N GLY A 35 8.74 -14.24 0.99
CA GLY A 35 8.31 -13.16 0.10
C GLY A 35 6.82 -12.86 0.25
N PHE A 36 6.39 -11.70 -0.25
CA PHE A 36 5.00 -11.26 -0.18
C PHE A 36 4.57 -10.50 -1.42
N VAL A 37 3.26 -10.41 -1.61
CA VAL A 37 2.62 -9.52 -2.57
C VAL A 37 1.51 -8.79 -1.84
N LEU A 38 1.51 -7.46 -1.92
CA LEU A 38 0.43 -6.63 -1.40
C LEU A 38 -0.36 -6.05 -2.59
N THR A 39 -1.67 -6.23 -2.55
CA THR A 39 -2.61 -5.65 -3.52
C THR A 39 -3.38 -4.53 -2.86
N ASP A 40 -3.67 -3.47 -3.63
CA ASP A 40 -4.39 -2.27 -3.15
C ASP A 40 -3.71 -1.55 -1.96
N PHE A 41 -2.43 -1.87 -1.70
CA PHE A 41 -1.60 -1.22 -0.69
C PHE A 41 -0.15 -1.15 -1.19
N PRO A 42 0.54 0.00 -1.01
CA PRO A 42 0.02 1.25 -0.47
C PRO A 42 -0.91 1.97 -1.45
N ALA A 43 -1.98 2.56 -0.92
CA ALA A 43 -2.98 3.31 -1.70
C ALA A 43 -2.76 4.82 -1.69
N THR A 44 -1.90 5.32 -0.79
CA THR A 44 -1.55 6.75 -0.68
C THR A 44 -0.06 6.94 -0.50
N LEU A 45 0.47 8.11 -0.85
CA LEU A 45 1.89 8.44 -0.68
C LEU A 45 2.34 8.30 0.78
N LEU A 46 1.52 8.75 1.74
CA LEU A 46 1.83 8.58 3.17
C LEU A 46 1.94 7.10 3.56
N GLN A 47 1.07 6.23 3.02
CA GLN A 47 1.17 4.80 3.29
C GLN A 47 2.44 4.20 2.70
N ALA A 48 2.86 4.61 1.50
CA ALA A 48 4.11 4.19 0.89
C ALA A 48 5.31 4.55 1.76
N MET A 49 5.41 5.81 2.19
CA MET A 49 6.49 6.25 3.07
C MET A 49 6.49 5.48 4.40
N VAL A 50 5.33 5.33 5.05
CA VAL A 50 5.23 4.56 6.29
C VAL A 50 5.61 3.09 6.09
N PHE A 51 5.31 2.52 4.94
CA PHE A 51 5.65 1.14 4.63
C PHE A 51 7.15 0.96 4.39
N ASP A 52 7.80 1.90 3.73
CA ASP A 52 9.26 1.89 3.54
C ASP A 52 10.00 1.93 4.89
N GLU A 53 9.50 2.68 5.87
CA GLU A 53 10.03 2.64 7.25
C GLU A 53 9.89 1.26 7.91
N TRP A 54 8.84 0.50 7.58
CA TRP A 54 8.68 -0.85 8.12
C TRP A 54 9.65 -1.83 7.46
N LEU A 55 9.90 -1.67 6.16
CA LEU A 55 10.88 -2.45 5.40
C LEU A 55 12.29 -2.18 5.91
N ASP A 56 12.67 -0.91 6.06
CA ASP A 56 13.97 -0.49 6.59
C ASP A 56 14.23 -1.05 7.99
N ALA A 57 13.24 -0.95 8.89
CA ALA A 57 13.34 -1.49 10.24
C ALA A 57 13.52 -3.02 10.30
N ARG A 58 13.27 -3.74 9.20
CA ARG A 58 13.53 -5.18 9.06
C ARG A 58 14.71 -5.50 8.13
N ASN A 59 15.38 -4.48 7.61
CA ASN A 59 16.41 -4.62 6.57
C ASN A 59 15.88 -5.42 5.36
N GLU A 60 14.67 -5.10 4.93
CA GLU A 60 14.01 -5.65 3.77
C GLU A 60 13.78 -4.56 2.71
N ALA A 61 13.57 -4.94 1.46
CA ALA A 61 13.28 -4.02 0.36
C ALA A 61 12.19 -4.61 -0.54
N LEU A 62 11.49 -3.74 -1.27
CA LEU A 62 10.61 -4.20 -2.35
C LEU A 62 11.45 -4.60 -3.56
N ASP A 63 11.06 -5.69 -4.22
CA ASP A 63 11.65 -6.09 -5.49
C ASP A 63 11.06 -5.29 -6.66
N ALA A 64 9.76 -5.01 -6.62
CA ALA A 64 9.05 -4.28 -7.67
C ALA A 64 7.71 -3.72 -7.19
N VAL A 65 7.23 -2.68 -7.86
CA VAL A 65 5.88 -2.13 -7.75
C VAL A 65 5.23 -2.11 -9.12
N PHE A 66 4.04 -2.72 -9.19
CA PHE A 66 3.19 -2.71 -10.38
C PHE A 66 2.05 -1.72 -10.20
N VAL A 67 1.92 -0.80 -11.16
CA VAL A 67 0.90 0.27 -11.09
C VAL A 67 -0.31 -0.07 -11.95
N GLY A 68 -1.49 0.22 -11.41
CA GLY A 68 -2.76 0.04 -12.11
C GLY A 68 -3.21 1.34 -12.80
N ARG A 69 -4.28 1.25 -13.60
CA ARG A 69 -4.84 2.40 -14.33
C ARG A 69 -5.32 3.56 -13.44
N ASN A 70 -5.56 3.28 -12.16
CA ASN A 70 -6.12 4.23 -11.20
C ASN A 70 -5.12 4.61 -10.09
N THR A 71 -3.84 4.27 -10.23
CA THR A 71 -2.81 4.68 -9.27
C THR A 71 -2.58 6.18 -9.37
N SER A 72 -2.41 6.86 -8.22
CA SER A 72 -2.14 8.30 -8.21
C SER A 72 -0.77 8.62 -8.82
N THR A 73 -0.66 9.75 -9.53
CA THR A 73 0.59 10.21 -10.12
C THR A 73 1.71 10.34 -9.09
N GLU A 74 1.38 10.81 -7.88
CA GLU A 74 2.33 10.94 -6.77
C GLU A 74 2.97 9.59 -6.40
N LEU A 75 2.20 8.50 -6.33
CA LEU A 75 2.73 7.17 -6.04
C LEU A 75 3.57 6.61 -7.19
N ILE A 76 3.14 6.86 -8.44
CA ILE A 76 3.89 6.47 -9.64
C ILE A 76 5.25 7.15 -9.64
N GLU A 77 5.29 8.47 -9.44
CA GLU A 77 6.53 9.25 -9.38
C GLU A 77 7.42 8.83 -8.21
N TYR A 78 6.83 8.61 -7.03
CA TYR A 78 7.55 8.14 -5.85
C TYR A 78 8.28 6.83 -6.12
N TYR A 79 7.59 5.79 -6.58
CA TYR A 79 8.21 4.49 -6.84
C TYR A 79 9.10 4.46 -8.08
N ARG A 80 8.84 5.31 -9.07
CA ARG A 80 9.76 5.52 -10.19
C ARG A 80 11.09 6.10 -9.72
N ASN A 81 11.07 7.12 -8.85
CA ASN A 81 12.27 7.75 -8.32
C ASN A 81 13.10 6.80 -7.45
N HIS A 82 12.45 5.82 -6.82
CA HIS A 82 13.11 4.74 -6.06
C HIS A 82 13.59 3.58 -6.96
N GLY A 83 13.36 3.62 -8.28
CA GLY A 83 13.76 2.57 -9.20
C GLY A 83 12.97 1.27 -9.07
N LEU A 84 11.80 1.30 -8.43
CA LEU A 84 10.99 0.13 -8.12
C LEU A 84 9.86 -0.11 -9.12
N LEU A 85 9.55 0.87 -9.97
CA LEU A 85 8.40 0.78 -10.87
C LEU A 85 8.69 -0.19 -12.03
N SER A 86 7.87 -1.23 -12.15
CA SER A 86 7.97 -2.22 -13.22
C SER A 86 6.86 -2.02 -14.26
N GLU A 87 7.24 -2.05 -15.54
CA GLU A 87 6.30 -2.03 -16.66
C GLU A 87 5.82 -3.47 -16.92
N VAL A 88 4.52 -3.71 -16.77
CA VAL A 88 3.92 -4.96 -17.26
C VAL A 88 3.71 -4.78 -18.76
N PHE A 89 4.48 -5.53 -19.56
CA PHE A 89 4.35 -5.59 -21.02
C PHE A 89 2.99 -6.14 -21.48
#